data_AF-A0A499VA78-F1
#
_entry.id   AF-A0A499VA78-F1
#
_cell.length_a   1.000
_cell.length_b   1.000
_cell.length_c   1.000
_cell.angle_alpha   90.00
_cell.angle_beta   90.00
_cell.angle_gamma   90.00
#
_symmetry.space_group_name_H-M   'P 1'
#
loop_
_entity.id
_entity.type
_entity.pdbx_description
1 polymer ?
#
loop_
_entity_poly.entity_id
_entity_poly.type
_entity_poly.pdbx_seq_one_letter_code
_entity_poly.pdbx_strand_id
1 'polypeptide(L)'
;MSSRIVDTSTVEVSPASTGIVVLDGCGIGVSDVVCLADGASRPVPGTEAMKRVEESWDAARQIAATGRVYGRSTGVGANRNEDVPTEAAAGHGLRLLRSHAGAIGAELPARQVRAMLAVRVNQLLAGGAGLRPTVVTALCEALENGAYPVVNEFGSVGTGDIAALAQVGLALAGEHPWRRAETSGGLGSETSGGPGAGASGGRYAGGVRALRRGASAREIGAPEPQLLDNNDALALISSNALTLGQSALALHELRGLIGATQVVAALSLLAVDGSHEAYAAPVHTARPHRGSAEVARIMRELIGAADRPTPPLGRIQDPYGFRCLPQIHGPAHEAADALEAVLAVEINAAAENPLISPGTWPPTTTAASTRPNSPWPSTTSGWPSPRWRACRRPGCRR
;
A
#
# COMPACT_ATOMS: atom_id res chain seq x y z
N MET A 1 40.10 -16.80 40.08
CA MET A 1 40.15 -16.74 38.61
C MET A 1 38.82 -16.17 38.13
N SER A 2 38.92 -15.13 37.31
CA SER A 2 37.95 -14.03 37.17
C SER A 2 36.71 -14.38 36.34
N SER A 3 35.53 -13.98 36.85
CA SER A 3 34.27 -13.89 36.10
C SER A 3 34.31 -12.64 35.24
N ARG A 4 34.25 -12.78 33.91
CA ARG A 4 34.10 -11.66 32.99
C ARG A 4 32.62 -11.40 32.75
N ILE A 5 32.11 -10.37 33.43
CA ILE A 5 30.94 -9.60 33.04
C ILE A 5 31.23 -9.01 31.66
N VAL A 6 30.39 -9.32 30.68
CA VAL A 6 30.43 -8.69 29.36
C VAL A 6 29.72 -7.34 29.50
N ASP A 7 30.50 -6.29 29.36
CA ASP A 7 30.07 -4.89 29.35
C ASP A 7 29.11 -4.66 28.17
N THR A 8 27.85 -4.32 28.47
CA THR A 8 26.87 -3.89 27.47
C THR A 8 27.14 -2.43 27.14
N SER A 9 28.18 -2.20 26.34
CA SER A 9 28.39 -0.90 25.71
C SER A 9 27.25 -0.65 24.72
N THR A 10 26.51 0.43 24.99
CA THR A 10 25.51 1.08 24.15
C THR A 10 25.83 0.97 22.66
N VAL A 11 25.03 0.20 21.93
CA VAL A 11 24.98 0.26 20.47
C VAL A 11 24.36 1.61 20.12
N GLU A 12 25.19 2.57 19.74
CA GLU A 12 24.71 3.76 19.03
C GLU A 12 24.02 3.28 17.75
N VAL A 13 22.68 3.41 17.73
CA VAL A 13 21.88 3.16 16.54
C VAL A 13 22.19 4.30 15.57
N SER A 14 23.10 4.02 14.63
CA SER A 14 23.31 4.84 13.45
C SER A 14 21.94 5.08 12.78
N PRO A 15 21.59 6.31 12.34
CA PRO A 15 20.30 6.56 11.71
C PRO A 15 20.19 5.61 10.51
N ALA A 16 19.19 4.72 10.55
CA ALA A 16 18.96 3.74 9.49
C ALA A 16 18.94 4.48 8.15
N SER A 17 19.78 4.06 7.22
CA SER A 17 19.77 4.60 5.86
C SER A 17 18.36 4.37 5.30
N THR A 18 17.59 5.45 5.17
CA THR A 18 16.23 5.39 4.63
C THR A 18 16.30 4.82 3.22
N GLY A 19 15.46 3.83 2.91
CA GLY A 19 15.41 3.25 1.56
C GLY A 19 15.04 4.30 0.51
N ILE A 20 15.28 4.00 -0.77
CA ILE A 20 14.84 4.86 -1.88
C ILE A 20 13.79 4.10 -2.68
N VAL A 21 12.69 4.77 -3.00
CA VAL A 21 11.71 4.31 -4.01
C VAL A 21 11.76 5.29 -5.16
N VAL A 22 12.13 4.78 -6.35
CA VAL A 22 12.09 5.58 -7.58
C VAL A 22 10.65 5.57 -8.11
N LEU A 23 10.04 6.75 -8.19
CA LEU A 23 8.73 6.94 -8.79
C LEU A 23 8.94 7.23 -10.28
N ASP A 24 8.67 6.24 -11.12
CA ASP A 24 8.88 6.32 -12.57
C ASP A 24 7.57 6.42 -13.36
N GLY A 25 6.43 6.34 -12.67
CA GLY A 25 5.09 6.37 -13.24
C GLY A 25 4.60 5.06 -13.86
N CYS A 26 5.38 3.98 -13.81
CA CYS A 26 4.99 2.71 -14.44
C CYS A 26 5.40 1.43 -13.69
N GLY A 27 6.26 1.50 -12.67
CA GLY A 27 6.95 0.33 -12.13
C GLY A 27 6.81 0.07 -10.63
N ILE A 28 6.08 0.88 -9.86
CA ILE A 28 6.02 0.69 -8.40
C ILE A 28 5.00 -0.38 -8.00
N GLY A 29 5.31 -1.12 -6.94
CA GLY A 29 4.44 -2.13 -6.36
C GLY A 29 3.75 -1.69 -5.07
N VAL A 30 2.90 -2.58 -4.54
CA VAL A 30 2.20 -2.39 -3.26
C VAL A 30 3.19 -2.15 -2.11
N SER A 31 4.32 -2.88 -2.11
CA SER A 31 5.34 -2.71 -1.07
C SER A 31 6.01 -1.33 -1.09
N ASP A 32 6.20 -0.74 -2.27
CA ASP A 32 6.75 0.62 -2.41
C ASP A 32 5.79 1.66 -1.85
N VAL A 33 4.48 1.54 -2.16
CA VAL A 33 3.44 2.40 -1.60
C VAL A 33 3.42 2.32 -0.08
N VAL A 34 3.53 1.12 0.50
CA VAL A 34 3.60 0.91 1.96
C VAL A 34 4.86 1.58 2.54
N CYS A 35 6.02 1.35 1.95
CA CYS A 35 7.28 1.95 2.40
C CYS A 35 7.23 3.49 2.41
N LEU A 36 6.60 4.10 1.39
CA LEU A 36 6.41 5.55 1.33
C LEU A 36 5.36 6.04 2.34
N ALA A 37 4.26 5.31 2.50
CA ALA A 37 3.21 5.62 3.46
C ALA A 37 3.71 5.59 4.91
N ASP A 38 4.62 4.65 5.21
CA ASP A 38 5.23 4.47 6.52
C ASP A 38 6.46 5.37 6.72
N GLY A 39 6.97 6.01 5.66
CA GLY A 39 8.20 6.82 5.72
C GLY A 39 9.47 6.01 5.89
N ALA A 40 9.43 4.71 5.59
CA ALA A 40 10.58 3.82 5.58
C ALA A 40 11.51 4.09 4.37
N SER A 41 10.96 4.67 3.30
CA SER A 41 11.70 5.06 2.10
C SER A 41 11.42 6.51 1.70
N ARG A 42 12.40 7.15 1.07
CA ARG A 42 12.27 8.47 0.44
C ARG A 42 11.80 8.33 -1.02
N PRO A 43 10.84 9.14 -1.48
CA PRO A 43 10.45 9.17 -2.89
C PRO A 43 11.48 9.91 -3.73
N VAL A 44 11.86 9.34 -4.88
CA VAL A 44 12.72 10.02 -5.87
C VAL A 44 12.01 9.98 -7.23
N PRO A 45 11.57 11.11 -7.79
CA PRO A 45 10.98 11.12 -9.11
C PRO A 45 12.04 10.79 -10.17
N GLY A 46 11.75 9.85 -11.06
CA GLY A 46 12.65 9.46 -12.14
C GLY A 46 12.84 10.57 -13.17
N THR A 47 14.06 10.76 -13.67
CA THR A 47 14.41 11.83 -14.62
C THR A 47 13.55 11.79 -15.88
N GLU A 48 13.43 10.61 -16.51
CA GLU A 48 12.60 10.45 -17.71
C GLU A 48 11.10 10.64 -17.42
N ALA A 49 10.66 10.31 -16.20
CA ALA A 49 9.28 10.50 -15.79
C ALA A 49 8.95 11.98 -15.62
N MET A 50 9.84 12.77 -15.02
CA MET A 50 9.71 14.23 -14.94
C MET A 50 9.71 14.88 -16.32
N LYS A 51 10.54 14.40 -17.25
CA LYS A 51 10.53 14.86 -18.64
C LYS A 51 9.18 14.64 -19.31
N ARG A 52 8.55 13.47 -19.11
CA ARG A 52 7.19 13.21 -19.61
C ARG A 52 6.15 14.16 -19.00
N VAL A 53 6.27 14.49 -17.72
CA VAL A 53 5.38 15.47 -17.07
C VAL A 53 5.53 16.85 -17.70
N GLU A 54 6.77 17.30 -17.96
CA GLU A 54 7.04 18.57 -18.64
C GLU A 54 6.45 18.60 -20.05
N GLU A 55 6.71 17.58 -20.87
CA GLU A 55 6.18 17.46 -22.23
C GLU A 55 4.64 17.45 -22.24
N SER A 56 4.03 16.72 -21.30
CA SER A 56 2.57 16.64 -21.13
C SER A 56 1.97 17.99 -20.74
N TRP A 57 2.62 18.71 -19.81
CA TRP A 57 2.18 20.02 -19.36
C TRP A 57 2.24 21.07 -20.48
N ASP A 58 3.32 21.09 -21.25
CA ASP A 58 3.47 21.99 -22.39
C ASP A 58 2.44 21.70 -23.48
N ALA A 59 2.22 20.43 -23.82
CA ALA A 59 1.20 20.03 -24.78
C ALA A 59 -0.22 20.44 -24.30
N ALA A 60 -0.53 20.23 -23.02
CA ALA A 60 -1.82 20.60 -22.48
C ALA A 60 -2.11 22.10 -22.59
N ARG A 61 -1.09 22.94 -22.35
CA ARG A 61 -1.19 24.40 -22.50
C ARG A 61 -1.42 24.81 -23.96
N GLN A 62 -0.74 24.18 -24.91
CA GLN A 62 -0.91 24.45 -26.34
C GLN A 62 -2.30 24.05 -26.85
N ILE A 63 -2.81 22.89 -26.42
CA ILE A 63 -4.15 22.41 -26.79
C ILE A 63 -5.22 23.34 -26.19
N ALA A 64 -5.10 23.70 -24.91
CA ALA A 64 -6.05 24.58 -24.24
C ALA A 64 -6.07 26.00 -24.82
N ALA A 65 -4.96 26.46 -25.42
CA ALA A 65 -4.89 27.76 -26.09
C ALA A 65 -5.61 27.81 -27.44
N THR A 66 -5.88 26.65 -28.06
CA THR A 66 -6.41 26.57 -29.44
C THR A 66 -7.76 25.88 -29.54
N GLY A 67 -8.22 25.22 -28.47
CA GLY A 67 -9.46 24.44 -28.49
C GLY A 67 -10.19 24.33 -27.15
N ARG A 68 -11.38 23.72 -27.22
CA ARG A 68 -12.20 23.39 -26.04
C ARG A 68 -11.73 22.08 -25.45
N VAL A 69 -11.29 22.12 -24.20
CA VAL A 69 -10.76 20.97 -23.46
C VAL A 69 -11.47 20.89 -22.12
N TYR A 70 -12.08 19.73 -21.86
CA TYR A 70 -12.86 19.45 -20.66
C TYR A 70 -12.08 19.78 -19.39
N GLY A 71 -12.65 20.67 -18.56
CA GLY A 71 -12.06 21.12 -17.29
C GLY A 71 -10.82 22.00 -17.39
N ARG A 72 -10.41 22.41 -18.60
CA ARG A 72 -9.31 23.38 -18.81
C ARG A 72 -9.84 24.68 -19.40
N SER A 73 -10.41 24.60 -20.61
CA SER A 73 -11.09 25.72 -21.28
C SER A 73 -12.61 25.61 -21.24
N THR A 74 -13.15 24.53 -20.66
CA THR A 74 -14.58 24.41 -20.33
C THR A 74 -14.78 24.02 -18.86
N GLY A 75 -16.02 24.13 -18.36
CA GLY A 75 -16.40 23.62 -17.06
C GLY A 75 -16.37 22.09 -16.96
N VAL A 76 -16.74 21.55 -15.79
CA VAL A 76 -16.78 20.10 -15.54
C VAL A 76 -18.20 19.59 -15.24
N GLY A 77 -18.42 18.30 -15.43
CA GLY A 77 -19.68 17.62 -15.11
C GLY A 77 -20.88 18.22 -15.85
N ALA A 78 -21.86 18.71 -15.09
CA ALA A 78 -23.03 19.38 -15.65
C ALA A 78 -22.66 20.63 -16.47
N ASN A 79 -21.55 21.29 -16.13
CA ASN A 79 -21.08 22.53 -16.75
C ASN A 79 -20.09 22.30 -17.91
N ARG A 80 -19.98 21.08 -18.44
CA ARG A 80 -19.02 20.72 -19.51
C ARG A 80 -19.12 21.55 -20.79
N ASN A 81 -20.30 22.14 -21.03
CA ASN A 81 -20.58 22.97 -22.20
C ASN A 81 -20.32 24.46 -21.97
N GLU A 82 -20.04 24.88 -20.74
CA GLU A 82 -19.75 26.26 -20.39
C GLU A 82 -18.27 26.56 -20.66
N ASP A 83 -17.98 27.67 -21.34
CA ASP A 83 -16.62 28.09 -21.62
C ASP A 83 -15.99 28.79 -20.40
N VAL A 84 -14.69 28.60 -20.23
CA VAL A 84 -13.92 29.23 -19.15
C VAL A 84 -12.89 30.18 -19.76
N PRO A 85 -13.09 31.50 -19.65
CA PRO A 85 -12.17 32.48 -20.22
C PRO A 85 -10.76 32.37 -19.60
N THR A 86 -9.74 32.54 -20.43
CA THR A 86 -8.32 32.48 -20.03
C THR A 86 -7.97 33.45 -18.90
N GLU A 87 -8.56 34.64 -18.89
CA GLU A 87 -8.34 35.68 -17.86
C GLU A 87 -8.90 35.30 -16.48
N ALA A 88 -9.87 34.38 -16.44
CA ALA A 88 -10.48 33.89 -15.20
C ALA A 88 -9.86 32.56 -14.72
N ALA A 89 -8.80 32.07 -15.39
CA ALA A 89 -8.35 30.69 -15.25
C ALA A 89 -7.75 30.33 -13.88
N ALA A 90 -6.99 31.23 -13.26
CA ALA A 90 -6.50 30.99 -11.89
C ALA A 90 -7.68 30.92 -10.88
N GLY A 91 -8.64 31.84 -11.02
CA GLY A 91 -9.81 31.88 -10.15
C GLY A 91 -10.75 30.69 -10.36
N HIS A 92 -10.88 30.17 -11.59
CA HIS A 92 -11.76 29.04 -11.88
C HIS A 92 -11.20 27.72 -11.30
N GLY A 93 -9.88 27.47 -11.38
CA GLY A 93 -9.29 26.25 -10.87
C GLY A 93 -9.48 26.14 -9.35
N LEU A 94 -9.30 27.26 -8.66
CA LEU A 94 -9.53 27.32 -7.22
C LEU A 94 -11.02 27.21 -6.86
N ARG A 95 -11.94 27.80 -7.64
CA ARG A 95 -13.38 27.57 -7.46
C ARG A 95 -13.75 26.10 -7.64
N LEU A 96 -13.16 25.43 -8.62
CA LEU A 96 -13.36 24.01 -8.86
C LEU A 96 -12.93 23.20 -7.65
N LEU A 97 -11.72 23.43 -7.13
CA LEU A 97 -11.23 22.74 -5.92
C LEU A 97 -12.15 23.00 -4.72
N ARG A 98 -12.53 24.27 -4.47
CA ARG A 98 -13.43 24.63 -3.36
C ARG A 98 -14.80 23.99 -3.46
N SER A 99 -15.39 23.93 -4.66
CA SER A 99 -16.71 23.30 -4.84
C SER A 99 -16.67 21.78 -4.71
N HIS A 100 -15.51 21.17 -4.94
CA HIS A 100 -15.34 19.72 -4.92
C HIS A 100 -14.77 19.21 -3.58
N ALA A 101 -14.18 20.06 -2.75
CA ALA A 101 -13.68 19.72 -1.41
C ALA A 101 -14.80 19.51 -0.37
N GLY A 102 -15.78 18.68 -0.73
CA GLY A 102 -16.96 18.34 0.07
C GLY A 102 -16.84 17.04 0.85
N ALA A 103 -15.63 16.54 1.09
CA ALA A 103 -15.45 15.33 1.90
C ALA A 103 -15.82 15.60 3.38
N ILE A 104 -16.46 14.63 4.02
CA ILE A 104 -17.00 14.73 5.39
C ILE A 104 -16.55 13.55 6.26
N GLY A 105 -16.85 13.60 7.55
CA GLY A 105 -16.50 12.57 8.52
C GLY A 105 -15.14 12.83 9.18
N ALA A 106 -14.57 11.80 9.80
CA ALA A 106 -13.31 11.90 10.53
C ALA A 106 -12.12 12.25 9.60
N GLU A 107 -11.09 12.89 10.15
CA GLU A 107 -9.79 13.03 9.45
C GLU A 107 -9.21 11.63 9.21
N LEU A 108 -8.75 11.36 7.99
CA LEU A 108 -8.11 10.10 7.64
C LEU A 108 -6.75 9.95 8.35
N PRO A 109 -6.38 8.72 8.77
CA PRO A 109 -5.07 8.47 9.34
C PRO A 109 -3.92 8.85 8.39
N ALA A 110 -2.83 9.39 8.93
CA ALA A 110 -1.65 9.84 8.18
C ALA A 110 -1.17 8.80 7.16
N ARG A 111 -1.11 7.53 7.56
CA ARG A 111 -0.69 6.41 6.71
C ARG A 111 -1.53 6.27 5.44
N GLN A 112 -2.86 6.44 5.54
CA GLN A 112 -3.76 6.33 4.39
C GLN A 112 -3.61 7.54 3.45
N VAL A 113 -3.50 8.75 4.00
CA VAL A 113 -3.27 9.96 3.21
C VAL A 113 -1.93 9.87 2.47
N ARG A 114 -0.86 9.42 3.14
CA ARG A 114 0.45 9.25 2.50
C ARG A 114 0.44 8.16 1.43
N ALA A 115 -0.28 7.05 1.63
CA ALA A 115 -0.48 6.05 0.58
C ALA A 115 -1.19 6.64 -0.66
N MET A 116 -2.23 7.46 -0.44
CA MET A 116 -2.89 8.21 -1.51
C MET A 116 -1.90 9.12 -2.25
N LEU A 117 -1.09 9.89 -1.52
CA LEU A 117 -0.09 10.77 -2.13
C LEU A 117 0.93 9.99 -2.96
N ALA A 118 1.45 8.85 -2.45
CA ALA A 118 2.40 8.01 -3.17
C ALA A 118 1.84 7.50 -4.50
N VAL A 119 0.60 7.00 -4.49
CA VAL A 119 -0.09 6.59 -5.72
C VAL A 119 -0.29 7.78 -6.66
N ARG A 120 -0.78 8.92 -6.14
CA ARG A 120 -1.06 10.08 -6.99
C ARG A 120 0.20 10.62 -7.66
N VAL A 121 1.30 10.73 -6.93
CA VAL A 121 2.59 11.18 -7.49
C VAL A 121 3.04 10.27 -8.62
N ASN A 122 2.95 8.95 -8.42
CA ASN A 122 3.34 7.99 -9.46
C ASN A 122 2.44 8.10 -10.70
N GLN A 123 1.12 8.20 -10.53
CA GLN A 123 0.20 8.40 -11.66
C GLN A 123 0.47 9.70 -12.42
N LEU A 124 0.78 10.80 -11.72
CA LEU A 124 1.17 12.05 -12.36
C LEU A 124 2.44 11.89 -13.20
N LEU A 125 3.43 11.15 -12.67
CA LEU A 125 4.69 10.80 -13.34
C LEU A 125 4.51 9.87 -14.55
N ALA A 126 3.36 9.22 -14.71
CA ALA A 126 3.03 8.52 -15.94
C ALA A 126 2.95 9.49 -17.14
N GLY A 127 2.65 10.78 -16.90
CA GLY A 127 2.74 11.84 -17.89
C GLY A 127 1.46 12.06 -18.71
N GLY A 128 0.31 11.55 -18.27
CA GLY A 128 -0.97 11.76 -18.95
C GLY A 128 -1.79 12.95 -18.43
N ALA A 129 -1.40 13.53 -17.29
CA ALA A 129 -2.23 14.52 -16.60
C ALA A 129 -2.19 15.92 -17.23
N GLY A 130 -1.08 16.31 -17.86
CA GLY A 130 -0.82 17.69 -18.28
C GLY A 130 -0.79 18.68 -17.11
N LEU A 131 -0.36 18.21 -15.94
CA LEU A 131 -0.24 18.99 -14.69
C LEU A 131 1.14 19.66 -14.62
N ARG A 132 1.23 20.85 -14.01
CA ARG A 132 2.53 21.50 -13.78
C ARG A 132 3.52 20.60 -13.01
N PRO A 133 4.78 20.48 -13.46
CA PRO A 133 5.80 19.65 -12.81
C PRO A 133 6.07 19.95 -11.33
N THR A 134 5.97 21.23 -10.91
CA THR A 134 6.25 21.63 -9.51
C THR A 134 5.30 20.98 -8.50
N VAL A 135 4.10 20.58 -8.92
CA VAL A 135 3.17 19.86 -8.05
C VAL A 135 3.69 18.46 -7.70
N VAL A 136 4.34 17.78 -8.65
CA VAL A 136 4.98 16.48 -8.41
C VAL A 136 6.08 16.62 -7.35
N THR A 137 6.95 17.62 -7.52
CA THR A 137 8.01 17.91 -6.56
C THR A 137 7.45 18.23 -5.17
N ALA A 138 6.41 19.07 -5.08
CA ALA A 138 5.77 19.43 -3.82
C ALA A 138 5.17 18.21 -3.08
N LEU A 139 4.57 17.27 -3.81
CA LEU A 139 4.01 16.05 -3.23
C LEU A 139 5.11 15.07 -2.78
N CYS A 140 6.23 14.97 -3.52
CA CYS A 140 7.42 14.24 -3.08
C CYS A 140 8.00 14.84 -1.80
N GLU A 141 8.15 16.16 -1.72
CA GLU A 141 8.61 16.87 -0.52
C GLU A 141 7.71 16.59 0.68
N ALA A 142 6.38 16.60 0.49
CA ALA A 142 5.44 16.28 1.56
C ALA A 142 5.64 14.85 2.09
N LEU A 143 5.72 13.86 1.18
CA LEU A 143 5.97 12.46 1.52
C LEU A 143 7.29 12.27 2.27
N GLU A 144 8.34 12.94 1.82
CA GLU A 144 9.68 12.90 2.40
C GLU A 144 9.72 13.51 3.80
N ASN A 145 9.10 14.68 3.98
CA ASN A 145 9.08 15.38 5.26
C ASN A 145 8.09 14.80 6.27
N GLY A 146 7.28 13.81 5.85
CA GLY A 146 6.19 13.25 6.65
C GLY A 146 5.00 14.18 6.80
N ALA A 147 4.90 15.22 5.97
CA ALA A 147 3.75 16.11 5.93
C ALA A 147 2.62 15.48 5.11
N TYR A 148 1.38 15.72 5.52
CA TYR A 148 0.20 15.26 4.79
C TYR A 148 -0.95 16.26 4.94
N PRO A 149 -1.76 16.48 3.89
CA PRO A 149 -2.93 17.35 3.98
C PRO A 149 -4.00 16.70 4.86
N VAL A 150 -4.82 17.52 5.52
CA VAL A 150 -6.06 17.00 6.12
C VAL A 150 -6.96 16.51 5.00
N VAL A 151 -7.51 15.30 5.16
CA VAL A 151 -8.46 14.67 4.23
C VAL A 151 -9.52 13.96 5.06
N ASN A 152 -10.79 14.02 4.65
CA ASN A 152 -11.90 13.38 5.36
C ASN A 152 -12.36 12.08 4.68
N GLU A 153 -12.94 11.17 5.48
CA GLU A 153 -13.19 9.78 5.08
C GLU A 153 -14.29 9.56 4.02
N PHE A 154 -15.35 10.38 3.99
CA PHE A 154 -16.49 10.18 3.10
C PHE A 154 -16.54 11.23 2.00
N GLY A 155 -16.81 10.83 0.77
CA GLY A 155 -17.01 11.75 -0.35
C GLY A 155 -16.68 11.16 -1.71
N SER A 156 -15.88 10.09 -1.76
CA SER A 156 -15.66 9.32 -3.00
C SER A 156 -16.81 8.35 -3.27
N VAL A 157 -17.13 8.18 -4.54
CA VAL A 157 -18.09 7.18 -5.05
C VAL A 157 -17.42 6.16 -5.98
N GLY A 158 -16.08 6.14 -6.05
CA GLY A 158 -15.30 5.19 -6.86
C GLY A 158 -15.14 5.54 -8.34
N THR A 159 -15.54 6.75 -8.75
CA THR A 159 -15.34 7.29 -10.12
C THR A 159 -14.47 8.54 -10.07
N GLY A 160 -13.32 8.42 -9.39
CA GLY A 160 -12.46 9.51 -8.96
C GLY A 160 -12.69 9.85 -7.49
N ASP A 161 -11.62 9.88 -6.71
CA ASP A 161 -11.59 10.34 -5.32
C ASP A 161 -11.56 11.87 -5.25
N ILE A 162 -12.46 12.49 -6.02
CA ILE A 162 -12.47 13.91 -6.36
C ILE A 162 -12.51 14.77 -5.09
N ALA A 163 -13.34 14.40 -4.12
CA ALA A 163 -13.50 15.20 -2.90
C ALA A 163 -12.24 15.21 -2.02
N ALA A 164 -11.60 14.06 -1.87
CA ALA A 164 -10.34 13.93 -1.13
C ALA A 164 -9.21 14.66 -1.84
N LEU A 165 -9.05 14.46 -3.15
CA LEU A 165 -8.00 15.11 -3.93
C LEU A 165 -8.24 16.63 -4.08
N ALA A 166 -9.48 17.10 -4.02
CA ALA A 166 -9.77 18.54 -3.95
C ALA A 166 -9.26 19.16 -2.64
N GLN A 167 -9.39 18.46 -1.51
CA GLN A 167 -8.77 18.87 -0.25
C GLN A 167 -7.23 18.92 -0.35
N VAL A 168 -6.62 17.95 -1.03
CA VAL A 168 -5.17 17.99 -1.35
C VAL A 168 -4.82 19.22 -2.20
N GLY A 169 -5.59 19.51 -3.24
CA GLY A 169 -5.38 20.68 -4.09
C GLY A 169 -5.48 21.99 -3.33
N LEU A 170 -6.47 22.14 -2.45
CA LEU A 170 -6.57 23.31 -1.58
C LEU A 170 -5.41 23.39 -0.59
N ALA A 171 -4.90 22.25 -0.08
CA ALA A 171 -3.75 22.24 0.82
C ALA A 171 -2.48 22.70 0.09
N LEU A 172 -2.26 22.22 -1.13
CA LEU A 172 -1.19 22.68 -2.00
C LEU A 172 -1.33 24.17 -2.33
N ALA A 173 -2.55 24.68 -2.51
CA ALA A 173 -2.80 26.10 -2.74
C ALA A 173 -2.67 26.97 -1.46
N GLY A 174 -2.45 26.36 -0.29
CA GLY A 174 -2.35 27.06 0.99
C GLY A 174 -3.70 27.40 1.65
N GLU A 175 -4.81 26.86 1.15
CA GLU A 175 -6.18 27.10 1.64
C GLU A 175 -6.73 25.96 2.51
N HIS A 176 -5.97 24.89 2.71
CA HIS A 176 -6.34 23.75 3.54
C HIS A 176 -5.16 23.32 4.43
N PRO A 177 -5.40 22.85 5.66
CA PRO A 177 -4.33 22.61 6.61
C PRO A 177 -3.54 21.35 6.27
N TRP A 178 -2.26 21.41 6.62
CA TRP A 178 -1.35 20.27 6.65
C TRP A 178 -1.18 19.77 8.09
N ARG A 179 -0.79 18.51 8.21
CA ARG A 179 -0.39 17.82 9.43
C ARG A 179 1.00 17.21 9.20
N ARG A 180 1.63 16.74 10.28
CA ARG A 180 2.88 15.97 10.23
C ARG A 180 2.66 14.62 10.92
N ALA A 181 3.10 13.55 10.27
CA ALA A 181 3.12 12.23 10.87
C ALA A 181 4.12 12.23 12.04
N GLU A 182 3.71 11.76 13.22
CA GLU A 182 4.66 11.52 14.30
C GLU A 182 5.55 10.35 13.90
N THR A 183 6.86 10.53 13.96
CA THR A 183 7.80 9.42 13.85
C THR A 183 7.60 8.54 15.08
N SER A 184 7.14 7.31 14.89
CA SER A 184 7.06 6.30 15.96
C SER A 184 8.48 5.93 16.41
N GLY A 185 9.07 6.76 17.27
CA GLY A 185 10.32 6.51 17.95
C GLY A 185 10.07 5.74 19.24
N GLY A 186 10.51 4.48 19.27
CA GLY A 186 10.71 3.71 20.50
C GLY A 186 9.52 2.86 20.94
N LEU A 187 9.74 1.55 21.02
CA LEU A 187 8.95 0.63 21.86
C LEU A 187 9.02 1.11 23.32
N GLY A 188 8.06 1.96 23.71
CA GLY A 188 7.80 2.26 25.12
C GLY A 188 7.18 1.03 25.77
N SER A 189 7.86 0.51 26.80
CA SER A 189 7.43 -0.63 27.59
C SER A 189 6.00 -0.45 28.14
N GLU A 190 5.06 -1.26 27.67
CA GLU A 190 3.77 -1.40 28.34
C GLU A 190 3.99 -2.17 29.65
N THR A 191 3.89 -1.46 30.77
CA THR A 191 3.79 -2.06 32.10
C THR A 191 2.49 -2.86 32.20
N SER A 192 2.64 -4.14 32.51
CA SER A 192 1.61 -5.13 32.78
C SER A 192 0.49 -4.65 33.72
N GLY A 193 -0.74 -4.66 33.22
CA GLY A 193 -1.98 -4.65 34.02
C GLY A 193 -2.87 -5.84 33.62
N GLY A 194 -3.26 -6.67 34.58
CA GLY A 194 -3.98 -7.95 34.38
C GLY A 194 -5.41 -7.84 33.83
N PRO A 195 -6.07 -8.98 33.55
CA PRO A 195 -7.19 -9.05 32.61
C PRO A 195 -8.54 -8.75 33.27
N GLY A 196 -9.31 -7.86 32.64
CA GLY A 196 -10.75 -7.69 32.85
C GLY A 196 -11.48 -7.91 31.53
N ALA A 197 -12.37 -8.91 31.50
CA ALA A 197 -13.14 -9.32 30.33
C ALA A 197 -14.19 -8.28 29.91
N GLY A 198 -14.39 -8.08 28.59
CA GLY A 198 -15.54 -7.34 28.07
C GLY A 198 -15.40 -6.83 26.63
N ALA A 199 -15.91 -7.62 25.68
CA ALA A 199 -16.46 -7.29 24.36
C ALA A 199 -16.13 -5.97 23.60
N SER A 200 -15.83 -6.18 22.31
CA SER A 200 -16.22 -5.37 21.13
C SER A 200 -15.44 -4.10 20.75
N GLY A 201 -15.01 -4.07 19.48
CA GLY A 201 -14.58 -2.87 18.76
C GLY A 201 -13.07 -2.68 18.68
N GLY A 202 -12.43 -3.24 17.65
CA GLY A 202 -11.06 -2.92 17.28
C GLY A 202 -10.94 -1.45 16.87
N ARG A 203 -10.62 -0.59 17.84
CA ARG A 203 -10.19 0.79 17.60
C ARG A 203 -8.67 0.75 17.45
N TYR A 204 -8.18 1.06 16.26
CA TYR A 204 -6.84 1.62 16.11
C TYR A 204 -6.83 2.98 16.82
N ALA A 205 -6.57 2.96 18.13
CA ALA A 205 -6.37 4.17 18.91
C ALA A 205 -4.92 4.65 18.75
N GLY A 206 -4.59 5.15 17.54
CA GLY A 206 -3.46 6.05 17.37
C GLY A 206 -3.87 7.40 17.95
N GLY A 207 -3.54 7.63 19.22
CA GLY A 207 -3.88 8.87 19.92
C GLY A 207 -3.22 10.08 19.25
N VAL A 208 -3.99 10.83 18.45
CA VAL A 208 -3.57 12.14 17.95
C VAL A 208 -3.57 13.11 19.13
N ARG A 209 -2.39 13.46 19.65
CA ARG A 209 -2.27 14.62 20.52
C ARG A 209 -2.36 15.85 19.63
N ALA A 210 -3.41 16.65 19.80
CA ALA A 210 -3.55 17.92 19.08
C ALA A 210 -2.27 18.75 19.27
N LEU A 211 -1.54 18.99 18.17
CA LEU A 211 -0.37 19.87 18.17
C LEU A 211 -0.79 21.26 18.64
N ARG A 212 0.10 21.90 19.41
CA ARG A 212 -0.03 23.28 19.89
C ARG A 212 -0.48 24.19 18.75
N ARG A 213 -1.50 25.02 18.98
CA ARG A 213 -1.80 26.18 18.11
C ARG A 213 -0.49 26.95 17.89
N GLY A 214 -0.01 27.04 16.65
CA GLY A 214 1.05 27.99 16.28
C GLY A 214 2.21 27.50 15.42
N ALA A 215 2.34 26.20 15.09
CA ALA A 215 3.39 25.79 14.16
C ALA A 215 3.04 26.25 12.72
N SER A 216 3.97 26.93 12.05
CA SER A 216 3.78 27.33 10.65
C SER A 216 3.75 26.11 9.72
N ALA A 217 3.12 26.21 8.55
CA ALA A 217 3.07 25.10 7.58
C ALA A 217 4.48 24.58 7.21
N ARG A 218 5.46 25.47 7.19
CA ARG A 218 6.87 25.15 6.98
C ARG A 218 7.47 24.31 8.11
N GLU A 219 7.17 24.63 9.36
CA GLU A 219 7.69 23.89 10.53
C GLU A 219 7.19 22.43 10.58
N ILE A 220 6.00 22.18 10.05
CA ILE A 220 5.44 20.82 9.94
C ILE A 220 5.90 20.08 8.68
N GLY A 221 6.78 20.68 7.86
CA GLY A 221 7.35 20.05 6.67
C GLY A 221 6.48 20.11 5.41
N ALA A 222 5.45 20.97 5.39
CA ALA A 222 4.60 21.13 4.21
C ALA A 222 5.38 21.79 3.04
N PRO A 223 5.06 21.45 1.78
CA PRO A 223 5.72 22.03 0.62
C PRO A 223 5.43 23.52 0.44
N GLU A 224 6.12 24.19 -0.49
CA GLU A 224 5.76 25.55 -0.93
C GLU A 224 4.35 25.58 -1.53
N PRO A 225 3.52 26.61 -1.21
CA PRO A 225 2.23 26.77 -1.86
C PRO A 225 2.38 26.81 -3.37
N GLN A 226 1.57 26.00 -4.05
CA GLN A 226 1.56 25.87 -5.49
C GLN A 226 0.51 26.79 -6.09
N LEU A 227 0.89 27.54 -7.13
CA LEU A 227 -0.07 28.32 -7.92
C LEU A 227 -0.85 27.39 -8.85
N LEU A 228 -1.99 26.89 -8.39
CA LEU A 228 -2.87 26.03 -9.19
C LEU A 228 -3.84 26.88 -10.03
N ASP A 229 -3.96 26.54 -11.31
CA ASP A 229 -4.96 27.13 -12.20
C ASP A 229 -5.89 26.05 -12.80
N ASN A 230 -6.76 26.42 -13.75
CA ASN A 230 -7.67 25.50 -14.44
C ASN A 230 -6.99 24.28 -15.03
N ASN A 231 -5.78 24.43 -15.54
CA ASN A 231 -5.01 23.36 -16.14
C ASN A 231 -4.60 22.32 -15.11
N ASP A 232 -4.56 22.70 -13.84
CA ASP A 232 -4.05 21.86 -12.77
C ASP A 232 -5.17 21.23 -11.94
N ALA A 233 -6.27 21.96 -11.70
CA ALA A 233 -7.30 21.53 -10.76
C ALA A 233 -7.97 20.20 -11.14
N LEU A 234 -8.50 20.07 -12.37
CA LEU A 234 -9.12 18.81 -12.80
C LEU A 234 -8.08 17.68 -12.91
N ALA A 235 -6.91 18.00 -13.47
CA ALA A 235 -5.82 17.04 -13.63
C ALA A 235 -5.40 16.46 -12.27
N LEU A 236 -5.33 17.27 -11.21
CA LEU A 236 -4.98 16.80 -9.88
C LEU A 236 -6.06 15.86 -9.29
N ILE A 237 -7.34 16.21 -9.43
CA ILE A 237 -8.45 15.51 -8.74
C ILE A 237 -9.05 14.33 -9.53
N SER A 238 -8.72 14.17 -10.82
CA SER A 238 -9.19 13.07 -11.67
C SER A 238 -8.38 11.79 -11.45
N SER A 239 -8.52 11.17 -10.27
CA SER A 239 -7.81 9.93 -9.93
C SER A 239 -8.50 9.16 -8.81
N ASN A 240 -8.31 7.83 -8.76
CA ASN A 240 -8.71 6.95 -7.66
C ASN A 240 -7.58 6.71 -6.64
N ALA A 241 -6.65 7.65 -6.48
CA ALA A 241 -5.45 7.47 -5.67
C ALA A 241 -5.73 7.10 -4.20
N LEU A 242 -6.81 7.60 -3.59
CA LEU A 242 -7.15 7.26 -2.20
C LEU A 242 -7.60 5.82 -2.10
N THR A 243 -8.54 5.44 -2.97
CA THR A 243 -9.07 4.08 -3.06
C THR A 243 -7.94 3.08 -3.33
N LEU A 244 -7.04 3.40 -4.26
CA LEU A 244 -5.88 2.56 -4.60
C LEU A 244 -4.86 2.50 -3.47
N GLY A 245 -4.57 3.63 -2.81
CA GLY A 245 -3.67 3.68 -1.66
C GLY A 245 -4.19 2.84 -0.49
N GLN A 246 -5.46 2.97 -0.14
CA GLN A 246 -6.10 2.14 0.89
C GLN A 246 -6.12 0.66 0.52
N SER A 247 -6.39 0.34 -0.75
CA SER A 247 -6.35 -1.03 -1.26
C SER A 247 -4.96 -1.65 -1.17
N ALA A 248 -3.90 -0.88 -1.46
CA ALA A 248 -2.53 -1.33 -1.31
C ALA A 248 -2.17 -1.63 0.16
N LEU A 249 -2.55 -0.75 1.09
CA LEU A 249 -2.36 -0.99 2.53
C LEU A 249 -3.13 -2.23 3.00
N ALA A 250 -4.39 -2.36 2.60
CA ALA A 250 -5.24 -3.48 2.96
C ALA A 250 -4.72 -4.81 2.39
N LEU A 251 -4.22 -4.82 1.14
CA LEU A 251 -3.61 -5.99 0.54
C LEU A 251 -2.32 -6.40 1.26
N HIS A 252 -1.49 -5.43 1.64
CA HIS A 252 -0.27 -5.70 2.41
C HIS A 252 -0.60 -6.38 3.76
N GLU A 253 -1.56 -5.83 4.50
CA GLU A 253 -2.02 -6.42 5.77
C GLU A 253 -2.66 -7.80 5.57
N LEU A 254 -3.50 -7.94 4.53
CA LEU A 254 -4.16 -9.20 4.18
C LEU A 254 -3.14 -10.30 3.86
N ARG A 255 -2.08 -10.01 3.08
CA ARG A 255 -1.01 -10.98 2.81
C ARG A 255 -0.32 -11.43 4.10
N GLY A 256 -0.07 -10.51 5.02
CA GLY A 256 0.46 -10.82 6.35
C GLY A 256 -0.46 -11.77 7.13
N LEU A 257 -1.76 -11.48 7.17
CA LEU A 257 -2.76 -12.31 7.86
C LEU A 257 -2.93 -13.70 7.23
N ILE A 258 -2.93 -13.79 5.89
CA ILE A 258 -3.00 -15.06 5.16
C ILE A 258 -1.76 -15.92 5.46
N GLY A 259 -0.57 -15.32 5.52
CA GLY A 259 0.67 -16.00 5.89
C GLY A 259 0.61 -16.50 7.34
N ALA A 260 0.28 -15.62 8.29
CA ALA A 260 0.18 -15.94 9.70
C ALA A 260 -0.84 -17.05 9.99
N THR A 261 -1.98 -17.04 9.29
CA THR A 261 -3.05 -18.04 9.50
C THR A 261 -2.57 -19.46 9.22
N GLN A 262 -1.70 -19.66 8.22
CA GLN A 262 -1.17 -21.00 7.91
C GLN A 262 -0.19 -21.49 8.99
N VAL A 263 0.61 -20.60 9.56
CA VAL A 263 1.49 -20.93 10.70
C VAL A 263 0.65 -21.32 11.92
N VAL A 264 -0.37 -20.51 12.25
CA VAL A 264 -1.30 -20.80 13.37
C VAL A 264 -2.04 -22.11 13.12
N ALA A 265 -2.50 -22.37 11.89
CA ALA A 265 -3.17 -23.61 11.53
C ALA A 265 -2.25 -24.83 11.66
N ALA A 266 -0.99 -24.73 11.25
CA ALA A 266 0.00 -25.79 11.40
C ALA A 266 0.26 -26.12 12.88
N LEU A 267 0.48 -25.11 13.72
CA LEU A 267 0.64 -25.32 15.17
C LEU A 267 -0.61 -25.93 15.80
N SER A 268 -1.79 -25.48 15.39
CA SER A 268 -3.07 -26.00 15.89
C SER A 268 -3.28 -27.45 15.48
N LEU A 269 -2.94 -27.82 14.24
CA LEU A 269 -3.02 -29.18 13.73
C LEU A 269 -2.10 -30.12 14.53
N LEU A 270 -0.87 -29.70 14.78
CA LEU A 270 0.09 -30.47 15.60
C LEU A 270 -0.40 -30.63 17.05
N ALA A 271 -0.96 -29.58 17.64
CA ALA A 271 -1.45 -29.62 19.02
C ALA A 271 -2.62 -30.58 19.25
N VAL A 272 -3.39 -30.90 18.20
CA VAL A 272 -4.55 -31.81 18.27
C VAL A 272 -4.29 -33.19 17.67
N ASP A 273 -3.03 -33.50 17.35
CA ASP A 273 -2.62 -34.70 16.61
C ASP A 273 -3.45 -34.92 15.33
N GLY A 274 -3.62 -33.85 14.55
CA GLY A 274 -4.43 -33.85 13.33
C GLY A 274 -3.83 -34.68 12.19
N SER A 275 -4.69 -35.18 11.30
CA SER A 275 -4.30 -35.93 10.11
C SER A 275 -3.64 -35.05 9.07
N HIS A 276 -2.50 -35.51 8.57
CA HIS A 276 -1.75 -34.85 7.50
C HIS A 276 -2.29 -35.21 6.10
N GLU A 277 -3.14 -36.23 5.97
CA GLU A 277 -3.62 -36.75 4.67
C GLU A 277 -4.40 -35.70 3.87
N ALA A 278 -5.11 -34.79 4.56
CA ALA A 278 -5.85 -33.71 3.93
C ALA A 278 -4.96 -32.74 3.13
N TYR A 279 -3.66 -32.73 3.41
CA TYR A 279 -2.66 -31.90 2.75
C TYR A 279 -1.80 -32.67 1.74
N ALA A 280 -2.08 -33.96 1.50
CA ALA A 280 -1.29 -34.80 0.62
C ALA A 280 -1.27 -34.27 -0.82
N ALA A 281 -0.10 -34.29 -1.46
CA ALA A 281 0.05 -33.76 -2.83
C ALA A 281 -0.95 -34.37 -3.83
N PRO A 282 -1.20 -35.70 -3.86
CA PRO A 282 -2.17 -36.29 -4.79
C PRO A 282 -3.60 -35.75 -4.64
N VAL A 283 -4.01 -35.34 -3.42
CA VAL A 283 -5.35 -34.77 -3.18
C VAL A 283 -5.51 -33.45 -3.94
N HIS A 284 -4.49 -32.59 -3.89
CA HIS A 284 -4.51 -31.29 -4.57
C HIS A 284 -4.14 -31.38 -6.05
N THR A 285 -3.42 -32.42 -6.48
CA THR A 285 -3.26 -32.75 -7.89
C THR A 285 -4.59 -33.19 -8.53
N ALA A 286 -5.43 -33.94 -7.80
CA ALA A 286 -6.71 -34.41 -8.31
C ALA A 286 -7.74 -33.28 -8.54
N ARG A 287 -7.60 -32.15 -7.83
CA ARG A 287 -8.43 -30.95 -8.01
C ARG A 287 -7.54 -29.69 -8.04
N PRO A 288 -7.02 -29.30 -9.21
CA PRO A 288 -5.89 -28.39 -9.34
C PRO A 288 -6.29 -26.91 -9.24
N HIS A 289 -6.82 -26.49 -8.09
CA HIS A 289 -6.87 -25.05 -7.76
C HIS A 289 -5.50 -24.60 -7.25
N ARG A 290 -4.91 -23.58 -7.88
CA ARG A 290 -3.53 -23.13 -7.60
C ARG A 290 -3.35 -22.76 -6.13
N GLY A 291 -4.23 -21.92 -5.60
CA GLY A 291 -4.17 -21.49 -4.21
C GLY A 291 -4.33 -22.65 -3.23
N SER A 292 -5.18 -23.63 -3.55
CA SER A 292 -5.36 -24.81 -2.68
C SER A 292 -4.11 -25.69 -2.64
N ALA A 293 -3.50 -25.94 -3.80
CA ALA A 293 -2.26 -26.70 -3.87
C ALA A 293 -1.12 -26.01 -3.11
N GLU A 294 -1.05 -24.68 -3.19
CA GLU A 294 -0.03 -23.89 -2.51
C GLU A 294 -0.19 -23.91 -0.99
N VAL A 295 -1.40 -23.68 -0.47
CA VAL A 295 -1.66 -23.79 0.98
C VAL A 295 -1.32 -25.19 1.48
N ALA A 296 -1.68 -26.23 0.73
CA ALA A 296 -1.34 -27.60 1.12
C ALA A 296 0.17 -27.84 1.15
N ARG A 297 0.91 -27.32 0.16
CA ARG A 297 2.38 -27.40 0.12
C ARG A 297 2.99 -26.72 1.34
N ILE A 298 2.58 -25.49 1.65
CA ILE A 298 3.06 -24.72 2.81
C ILE A 298 2.74 -25.47 4.11
N MET A 299 1.53 -26.00 4.25
CA MET A 299 1.16 -26.78 5.43
C MET A 299 2.05 -28.02 5.60
N ARG A 300 2.34 -28.76 4.52
CA ARG A 300 3.26 -29.91 4.59
C ARG A 300 4.65 -29.49 5.05
N GLU A 301 5.17 -28.38 4.56
CA GLU A 301 6.47 -27.85 4.97
C GLU A 301 6.49 -27.46 6.45
N LEU A 302 5.48 -26.72 6.91
CA LEU A 302 5.38 -26.25 8.30
C LEU A 302 5.26 -27.40 9.31
N ILE A 303 4.52 -28.46 8.96
CA ILE A 303 4.32 -29.63 9.84
C ILE A 303 5.35 -30.75 9.63
N GLY A 304 6.31 -30.56 8.70
CA GLY A 304 7.33 -31.57 8.39
C GLY A 304 6.79 -32.86 7.76
N ALA A 305 5.70 -32.77 6.98
CA ALA A 305 5.08 -33.92 6.32
C ALA A 305 5.67 -34.20 4.93
N ALA A 306 5.75 -35.48 4.58
CA ALA A 306 6.04 -35.91 3.21
C ALA A 306 4.84 -35.62 2.27
N ASP A 307 5.06 -35.65 0.95
CA ASP A 307 4.00 -35.44 -0.04
C ASP A 307 2.85 -36.45 0.02
N ARG A 308 3.14 -37.66 0.51
CA ARG A 308 2.16 -38.72 0.80
C ARG A 308 2.26 -39.11 2.26
N PRO A 309 1.74 -38.27 3.18
CA PRO A 309 1.78 -38.60 4.59
C PRO A 309 0.76 -39.70 4.88
N THR A 310 1.05 -40.50 5.90
CA THR A 310 0.10 -41.47 6.47
C THR A 310 -0.42 -40.92 7.80
N PRO A 311 -1.69 -41.16 8.16
CA PRO A 311 -2.25 -40.62 9.39
C PRO A 311 -1.62 -41.31 10.62
N PRO A 312 -1.50 -40.62 11.77
CA PRO A 312 -1.26 -41.30 13.04
C PRO A 312 -2.42 -42.25 13.36
N LEU A 313 -2.13 -43.33 14.09
CA LEU A 313 -3.11 -44.36 14.45
C LEU A 313 -4.19 -43.76 15.37
N GLY A 314 -5.41 -43.48 14.85
CA GLY A 314 -6.57 -43.23 15.72
C GLY A 314 -7.73 -42.40 15.15
N ARG A 315 -7.49 -41.39 14.30
CA ARG A 315 -8.55 -40.50 13.78
C ARG A 315 -8.65 -40.59 12.25
N ILE A 316 -9.84 -40.97 11.76
CA ILE A 316 -10.11 -41.17 10.33
C ILE A 316 -10.29 -39.83 9.58
N GLN A 317 -10.91 -38.83 10.21
CA GLN A 317 -11.07 -37.50 9.64
C GLN A 317 -11.02 -36.42 10.72
N ASP A 318 -10.45 -35.27 10.38
CA ASP A 318 -10.55 -34.07 11.21
C ASP A 318 -11.78 -33.22 10.89
N PRO A 319 -12.18 -32.33 11.83
CA PRO A 319 -13.13 -31.27 11.55
C PRO A 319 -12.73 -30.40 10.36
N TYR A 320 -13.72 -29.76 9.72
CA TYR A 320 -13.51 -28.97 8.50
C TYR A 320 -12.50 -27.85 8.67
N GLY A 321 -12.41 -27.24 9.86
CA GLY A 321 -11.42 -26.19 10.15
C GLY A 321 -9.97 -26.63 9.91
N PHE A 322 -9.67 -27.93 10.02
CA PHE A 322 -8.36 -28.48 9.69
C PHE A 322 -8.35 -29.01 8.25
N ARG A 323 -9.20 -30.00 7.95
CA ARG A 323 -9.11 -30.75 6.68
C ARG A 323 -9.52 -29.98 5.44
N CYS A 324 -10.25 -28.88 5.59
CA CYS A 324 -10.68 -28.03 4.48
C CYS A 324 -9.87 -26.72 4.38
N LEU A 325 -8.82 -26.55 5.20
CA LEU A 325 -7.99 -25.34 5.21
C LEU A 325 -7.47 -24.99 3.80
N PRO A 326 -6.92 -25.93 2.99
CA PRO A 326 -6.46 -25.57 1.65
C PRO A 326 -7.58 -25.10 0.71
N GLN A 327 -8.79 -25.65 0.84
CA GLN A 327 -9.93 -25.29 -0.03
C GLN A 327 -10.57 -23.95 0.38
N ILE A 328 -10.39 -23.53 1.63
CA ILE A 328 -10.89 -22.25 2.15
C ILE A 328 -9.86 -21.13 1.95
N HIS A 329 -8.59 -21.39 2.28
CA HIS A 329 -7.53 -20.39 2.23
C HIS A 329 -6.91 -20.25 0.84
N GLY A 330 -7.00 -21.28 -0.01
CA GLY A 330 -6.55 -21.20 -1.39
C GLY A 330 -7.24 -20.08 -2.18
N PRO A 331 -8.57 -19.99 -2.18
CA PRO A 331 -9.29 -18.87 -2.78
C PRO A 331 -8.91 -17.50 -2.19
N ALA A 332 -8.55 -17.41 -0.90
CA ALA A 332 -8.10 -16.15 -0.31
C ALA A 332 -6.75 -15.69 -0.88
N HIS A 333 -5.80 -16.61 -1.09
CA HIS A 333 -4.55 -16.31 -1.82
C HIS A 333 -4.82 -15.86 -3.25
N GLU A 334 -5.70 -16.57 -3.97
CA GLU A 334 -6.02 -16.24 -5.35
C GLU A 334 -6.72 -14.87 -5.47
N ALA A 335 -7.59 -14.52 -4.51
CA ALA A 335 -8.21 -13.20 -4.44
C ALA A 335 -7.19 -12.08 -4.14
N ALA A 336 -6.22 -12.33 -3.26
CA ALA A 336 -5.14 -11.38 -2.97
C ALA A 336 -4.24 -11.16 -4.21
N ASP A 337 -3.90 -12.24 -4.93
CA ASP A 337 -3.14 -12.15 -6.18
C ASP A 337 -3.92 -11.40 -7.27
N ALA A 338 -5.24 -11.61 -7.37
CA ALA A 338 -6.08 -10.88 -8.31
C ALA A 338 -6.13 -9.38 -8.00
N LEU A 339 -6.24 -9.01 -6.71
CA LEU A 339 -6.18 -7.61 -6.29
C LEU A 339 -4.81 -6.99 -6.60
N GLU A 340 -3.71 -7.71 -6.34
CA GLU A 340 -2.38 -7.24 -6.67
C GLU A 340 -2.20 -6.97 -8.17
N ALA A 341 -2.73 -7.84 -9.03
CA ALA A 341 -2.69 -7.65 -10.47
C ALA A 341 -3.44 -6.39 -10.92
N VAL A 342 -4.59 -6.09 -10.32
CA VAL A 342 -5.33 -4.84 -10.58
C VAL A 342 -4.52 -3.63 -10.11
N LEU A 343 -4.01 -3.66 -8.89
CA LEU A 343 -3.23 -2.56 -8.33
C LEU A 343 -1.94 -2.29 -9.11
N ALA A 344 -1.27 -3.33 -9.61
CA ALA A 344 -0.07 -3.21 -10.42
C ALA A 344 -0.30 -2.42 -11.72
N VAL A 345 -1.52 -2.43 -12.25
CA VAL A 345 -1.91 -1.62 -13.41
C VAL A 345 -2.33 -0.22 -12.96
N GLU A 346 -3.29 -0.12 -12.05
CA GLU A 346 -3.96 1.14 -11.71
C GLU A 346 -3.03 2.15 -11.01
N ILE A 347 -2.09 1.68 -10.19
CA ILE A 347 -1.09 2.56 -9.54
C ILE A 347 -0.09 3.15 -10.57
N ASN A 348 0.09 2.46 -11.69
CA ASN A 348 1.11 2.69 -12.71
C ASN A 348 0.53 3.21 -14.04
N ALA A 349 -0.69 3.76 -14.01
CA ALA A 349 -1.39 4.26 -15.17
C ALA A 349 -1.69 5.77 -15.04
N ALA A 350 -1.66 6.47 -16.17
CA ALA A 350 -2.32 7.77 -16.26
C ALA A 350 -3.83 7.55 -16.32
N ALA A 351 -4.52 7.94 -15.26
CA ALA A 351 -5.96 7.71 -15.07
C ALA A 351 -6.79 8.99 -15.32
N GLU A 352 -6.16 10.06 -15.80
CA GLU A 352 -6.79 11.37 -15.93
C GLU A 352 -7.76 11.45 -17.11
N ASN A 353 -8.81 12.26 -16.93
CA ASN A 353 -9.72 12.63 -18.00
C ASN A 353 -9.84 14.17 -18.07
N PRO A 354 -9.45 14.81 -19.20
CA PRO A 354 -8.86 14.21 -20.39
C PRO A 354 -7.40 13.78 -20.16
N LEU A 355 -6.99 12.72 -20.86
CA LEU A 355 -5.58 12.31 -20.94
C LEU A 355 -4.87 13.16 -22.01
N ILE A 356 -3.69 13.65 -21.67
CA ILE A 356 -2.81 14.42 -22.57
C ILE A 356 -1.70 13.51 -23.08
N SER A 357 -1.60 13.38 -24.40
CA SER A 357 -0.62 12.54 -25.08
C SER A 357 0.23 13.39 -26.02
N PRO A 358 1.43 13.85 -25.60
CA PRO A 358 2.31 14.64 -26.46
C PRO A 358 2.98 13.81 -27.58
N GLY A 359 2.94 12.47 -27.50
CA GLY A 359 3.57 11.55 -28.45
C GLY A 359 3.16 10.08 -28.21
N THR A 360 4.01 9.13 -28.61
CA THR A 360 3.80 7.70 -28.36
C THR A 360 4.01 7.35 -26.87
N TRP A 361 3.05 6.64 -26.27
CA TRP A 361 3.11 6.18 -24.89
C TRP A 361 4.20 5.10 -24.70
N PRO A 362 5.01 5.13 -23.62
CA PRO A 362 5.92 4.02 -23.33
C PRO A 362 5.12 2.73 -23.12
N PRO A 363 5.61 1.56 -23.54
CA PRO A 363 4.91 0.32 -23.29
C PRO A 363 4.71 0.15 -21.78
N THR A 364 3.48 -0.15 -21.36
CA THR A 364 3.19 -0.48 -19.97
C THR A 364 4.12 -1.64 -19.61
N THR A 365 5.04 -1.42 -18.67
CA THR A 365 5.83 -2.52 -18.14
C THR A 365 4.88 -3.26 -17.23
N THR A 366 4.05 -4.14 -17.79
CA THR A 366 3.36 -5.11 -16.95
C THR A 366 4.47 -5.86 -16.24
N ALA A 367 4.50 -5.74 -14.91
CA ALA A 367 5.21 -6.68 -14.06
C ALA A 367 4.56 -8.08 -14.15
N ALA A 368 4.19 -8.52 -15.36
CA ALA A 368 3.68 -9.84 -15.66
C ALA A 368 4.85 -10.75 -16.09
N SER A 369 5.87 -10.83 -15.23
CA SER A 369 6.84 -11.92 -15.23
C SER A 369 7.70 -11.84 -13.97
N THR A 370 7.08 -11.76 -12.80
CA THR A 370 7.69 -12.40 -11.63
C THR A 370 6.77 -13.54 -11.24
N ARG A 371 7.29 -14.76 -11.32
CA ARG A 371 6.80 -15.85 -10.45
C ARG A 371 6.70 -15.24 -9.06
N PRO A 372 5.66 -15.50 -8.26
CA PRO A 372 5.70 -15.09 -6.88
C PRO A 372 6.93 -15.77 -6.27
N ASN A 373 7.99 -15.00 -6.04
CA ASN A 373 8.97 -15.38 -5.05
C ASN A 373 8.15 -15.40 -3.77
N SER A 374 7.93 -16.62 -3.28
CA SER A 374 7.50 -16.87 -1.92
C SER A 374 8.15 -15.82 -1.00
N PRO A 375 7.38 -15.11 -0.16
CA PRO A 375 7.95 -14.18 0.83
C PRO A 375 8.79 -14.92 1.89
N TRP A 376 8.80 -16.26 1.85
CA TRP A 376 9.69 -17.08 2.65
C TRP A 376 11.05 -17.18 1.95
N PRO A 377 12.15 -16.80 2.61
CA PRO A 377 13.47 -17.02 2.04
C PRO A 377 13.61 -18.50 1.71
N SER A 378 14.06 -18.81 0.49
CA SER A 378 14.50 -20.15 0.12
C SER A 378 15.79 -20.46 0.90
N THR A 379 15.65 -20.77 2.19
CA THR A 379 16.77 -21.19 3.02
C THR A 379 17.08 -22.64 2.74
N THR A 380 17.70 -22.91 1.59
CA THR A 380 18.67 -24.01 1.47
C THR A 380 20.05 -23.48 1.87
N SER A 381 20.18 -22.98 3.10
CA SER A 381 21.47 -22.91 3.79
C SER A 381 21.27 -22.84 5.30
N GLY A 382 21.67 -23.92 5.98
CA GLY A 382 22.28 -23.83 7.31
C GLY A 382 21.37 -23.62 8.53
N TRP A 383 20.33 -24.43 8.72
CA TRP A 383 19.93 -24.78 10.09
C TRP A 383 20.65 -26.08 10.50
N PRO A 384 21.33 -26.13 11.66
CA PRO A 384 21.98 -27.37 12.10
C PRO A 384 20.91 -28.43 12.35
N SER A 385 21.00 -29.53 11.62
CA SER A 385 20.17 -30.72 11.84
C SER A 385 20.19 -31.12 13.33
N PRO A 386 19.03 -31.27 13.99
CA PRO A 386 19.01 -31.94 15.27
C PRO A 386 19.30 -33.41 15.00
N ARG A 387 20.52 -33.84 15.33
CA ARG A 387 20.85 -35.27 15.42
C ARG A 387 20.03 -35.87 16.56
N TRP A 388 18.81 -36.30 16.27
CA TRP A 388 18.07 -37.20 17.14
C TRP A 388 18.81 -38.54 17.17
N ARG A 389 19.63 -38.75 18.21
CA ARG A 389 20.11 -40.09 18.55
C ARG A 389 18.89 -40.92 18.92
N ALA A 390 18.54 -41.87 18.06
CA ALA A 390 17.58 -42.91 18.39
C ALA A 390 18.06 -43.62 19.66
N CYS A 391 17.37 -43.37 20.78
CA CYS A 391 17.50 -44.16 21.99
C CYS A 391 16.85 -45.52 21.72
N ARG A 392 17.64 -46.50 21.29
CA ARG A 392 17.19 -47.90 21.18
C ARG A 392 16.90 -48.41 22.59
N ARG A 393 15.62 -48.48 22.98
CA ARG A 393 15.19 -49.42 24.01
C ARG A 393 15.07 -50.81 23.37
N PRO A 394 15.63 -51.87 23.96
CA PRO A 394 15.40 -53.23 23.50
C PRO A 394 14.04 -53.73 24.00
N GLY A 395 13.18 -54.20 23.10
CA GLY A 395 12.03 -55.04 23.46
C GLY A 395 10.68 -54.60 22.92
N CYS A 396 10.48 -54.59 21.60
CA CYS A 396 9.17 -54.85 20.99
C CYS A 396 9.39 -55.72 19.75
N ARG A 397 8.86 -56.95 19.78
CA ARG A 397 8.79 -57.84 18.62
C ARG A 397 7.61 -57.41 17.74
N ARG A 398 7.80 -57.69 16.45
CA ARG A 398 7.02 -57.34 15.24
C ARG A 398 5.51 -57.23 15.39
#